data_AF-A0ABD1C4A6-F1
#
_entry.id   AF-A0ABD1C4A6-F1
#
_cell.length_a   1.000
_cell.length_b   1.000
_cell.length_c   1.000
_cell.angle_alpha   90.00
_cell.angle_beta   90.00
_cell.angle_gamma   90.00
#
_symmetry.space_group_name_H-M   'P 1'
#
loop_
_entity.id
_entity.type
_entity.pdbx_description
1 polymer ?
#
loop_
_entity_poly.entity_id
_entity_poly.type
_entity_poly.pdbx_seq_one_letter_code
_entity_poly.pdbx_strand_id
1 'polypeptide(L)'
;MSAVLMWTISDFPTYGMLSGWTTHGRLSCPYCQDNTDAFQLRNGRKSCWFDCHRKCYHPYRRSRTLFTKSKKVFDAPPPEIDGYNLLEQLRDFGADKTPDCGGNGHEHVYGAGEVHNRHKKSIFWDLPSLEDSFIAAQSRCDAR
;
A
#
# COMPACT_ATOMS: atom_id res chain seq x y z
N MET A 1 8.93 -30.81 -7.08
CA MET A 1 7.56 -30.39 -6.73
C MET A 1 7.39 -28.99 -7.27
N SER A 2 6.42 -28.75 -8.15
CA SER A 2 6.11 -27.42 -8.66
C SER A 2 4.81 -26.96 -8.01
N ALA A 3 4.83 -25.81 -7.35
CA ALA A 3 3.65 -25.20 -6.75
C ALA A 3 3.25 -23.99 -7.59
N VAL A 4 1.99 -23.91 -7.98
CA VAL A 4 1.43 -22.81 -8.77
C VAL A 4 0.40 -22.10 -7.90
N LEU A 5 0.55 -20.79 -7.72
CA LEU A 5 -0.42 -19.96 -7.03
C LEU A 5 -1.36 -19.31 -8.04
N MET A 6 -2.66 -19.49 -7.86
CA MET A 6 -3.66 -19.03 -8.84
C MET A 6 -4.19 -17.62 -8.52
N TRP A 7 -4.41 -17.33 -7.23
CA TRP A 7 -4.76 -16.01 -6.73
C TRP A 7 -4.51 -15.93 -5.23
N THR A 8 -4.22 -14.74 -4.71
CA THR A 8 -4.17 -14.46 -3.27
C THR A 8 -5.40 -13.67 -2.85
N ILE A 9 -6.27 -14.26 -2.03
CA ILE A 9 -7.24 -13.49 -1.26
C ILE A 9 -6.51 -13.05 0.01
N SER A 10 -6.00 -11.83 0.00
CA SER A 10 -5.36 -11.23 1.16
C SER A 10 -6.23 -10.09 1.69
N ASP A 11 -6.41 -10.04 3.00
CA ASP A 11 -6.91 -8.84 3.65
C ASP A 11 -5.79 -7.80 3.79
N PHE A 12 -6.13 -6.59 4.23
CA PHE A 12 -5.16 -5.49 4.31
C PHE A 12 -3.96 -5.79 5.25
N PRO A 13 -4.14 -6.39 6.45
CA PRO A 13 -3.01 -6.83 7.28
C PRO A 13 -2.12 -7.87 6.60
N THR A 14 -2.72 -8.88 5.97
CA THR A 14 -1.97 -9.94 5.27
C THR A 14 -1.19 -9.37 4.10
N TYR A 15 -1.76 -8.42 3.35
CA TYR A 15 -1.06 -7.71 2.29
C TYR A 15 0.24 -7.07 2.79
N GLY A 16 0.26 -6.47 3.99
CA GLY A 16 1.48 -5.90 4.56
C GLY A 16 2.61 -6.92 4.71
N MET A 17 2.27 -8.11 5.21
CA MET A 17 3.22 -9.23 5.33
C MET A 17 3.70 -9.73 3.97
N LEU A 18 2.77 -9.89 3.02
CA LEU A 18 3.05 -10.41 1.70
C LEU A 18 3.88 -9.43 0.86
N SER A 19 3.62 -8.14 0.95
CA SER A 19 4.27 -7.12 0.12
C SER A 19 5.54 -6.56 0.73
N GLY A 20 5.79 -6.72 2.04
CA GLY A 20 6.86 -5.99 2.75
C GLY A 20 6.49 -4.54 3.02
N TRP A 21 5.19 -4.25 3.12
CA TRP A 21 4.63 -2.93 3.37
C TRP A 21 4.11 -2.82 4.81
N THR A 22 4.37 -1.69 5.46
CA THR A 22 3.83 -1.41 6.78
C THR A 22 2.40 -0.87 6.67
N THR A 23 1.44 -1.56 7.29
CA THR A 23 0.01 -1.17 7.31
C THR A 23 -0.32 -0.12 8.38
N HIS A 24 0.68 0.36 9.11
CA HIS A 24 0.55 1.32 10.20
C HIS A 24 1.01 2.73 9.80
N GLY A 25 0.46 3.75 10.47
CA GLY A 25 0.89 5.15 10.30
C GLY A 25 0.44 5.77 8.99
N ARG A 26 0.50 7.11 8.87
CA ARG A 26 -0.13 7.90 7.80
C ARG A 26 -0.06 7.30 6.38
N LEU A 27 1.07 6.69 6.00
CA LEU A 27 1.36 6.10 4.69
C LEU A 27 0.88 4.64 4.51
N SER A 28 -0.07 4.16 5.32
CA SER A 28 -0.49 2.75 5.28
C SER A 28 -1.03 2.29 3.93
N CYS A 29 -1.65 3.19 3.16
CA CYS A 29 -2.22 2.87 1.87
C CYS A 29 -1.12 2.75 0.80
N PRO A 30 -0.87 1.56 0.23
CA PRO A 30 0.17 1.37 -0.80
C PRO A 30 -0.16 2.06 -2.13
N TYR A 31 -1.43 2.44 -2.33
CA TYR A 31 -1.93 3.15 -3.51
C TYR A 31 -1.72 4.66 -3.39
N CYS A 32 -2.08 5.22 -2.23
CA CYS A 32 -1.97 6.65 -2.02
C CYS A 32 -0.55 7.07 -1.65
N GLN A 33 0.23 6.18 -1.02
CA GLN A 33 1.57 6.47 -0.51
C GLN A 33 1.60 7.80 0.27
N ASP A 34 2.39 8.78 -0.19
CA ASP A 34 2.50 10.13 0.34
C ASP A 34 1.32 11.05 -0.04
N ASN A 35 0.65 10.78 -1.17
CA ASN A 35 -0.58 11.43 -1.65
C ASN A 35 -1.84 10.99 -0.87
N THR A 36 -1.72 10.93 0.46
CA THR A 36 -2.79 10.56 1.39
C THR A 36 -3.31 11.78 2.16
N ASP A 37 -4.64 11.84 2.30
CA ASP A 37 -5.34 12.83 3.14
C ASP A 37 -5.34 12.42 4.63
N ALA A 38 -4.61 11.36 4.99
CA ALA A 38 -4.63 10.82 6.33
C ALA A 38 -4.10 11.83 7.35
N PHE A 39 -4.80 11.97 8.47
CA PHE A 39 -4.47 12.96 9.50
C PHE A 39 -4.36 12.32 10.86
N GLN A 40 -3.64 12.95 11.79
CA GLN A 40 -3.60 12.49 13.17
C GLN A 40 -4.74 13.09 13.98
N LEU A 41 -5.42 12.24 14.76
CA LEU A 41 -6.43 12.68 15.71
C LEU A 41 -5.77 13.52 16.80
N ARG A 42 -6.32 14.72 17.07
CA ARG A 42 -5.73 15.67 18.04
C ARG A 42 -5.53 15.07 19.43
N ASN A 43 -6.54 14.37 19.94
CA ASN A 43 -6.55 13.84 21.30
C ASN A 43 -5.91 12.45 21.41
N GLY A 44 -6.03 11.62 20.36
CA GLY A 44 -5.52 10.24 20.36
C GLY A 44 -4.12 10.08 19.77
N ARG A 45 -3.63 11.07 19.01
CA ARG A 45 -2.37 11.03 18.22
C ARG A 45 -2.24 9.85 17.25
N LYS A 46 -3.34 9.10 17.03
CA LYS A 46 -3.43 8.00 16.08
C LYS A 46 -3.68 8.54 14.68
N SER A 47 -3.08 7.88 13.68
CA SER A 47 -3.38 8.15 12.27
C SER A 47 -4.81 7.72 11.94
N CYS A 48 -5.52 8.54 11.18
CA CYS A 48 -6.87 8.31 10.73
C CYS A 48 -6.92 8.45 9.20
N TRP A 49 -7.50 7.47 8.53
CA TRP A 49 -7.72 7.45 7.09
C TRP A 49 -9.20 7.65 6.72
N PHE A 50 -9.97 8.21 7.65
CA PHE A 50 -11.36 8.55 7.39
C PHE A 50 -11.42 9.43 6.14
N ASP A 51 -12.33 9.11 5.22
CA ASP A 51 -12.56 9.85 3.99
C ASP A 51 -11.43 9.79 2.93
N CYS A 52 -10.31 9.09 3.19
CA CYS A 52 -9.19 8.96 2.25
C CYS A 52 -9.54 8.08 1.04
N HIS A 53 -10.29 7.01 1.27
CA HIS A 53 -10.71 6.07 0.22
C HIS A 53 -11.60 6.72 -0.85
N ARG A 54 -12.24 7.87 -0.58
CA ARG A 54 -13.03 8.58 -1.61
C ARG A 54 -12.20 9.09 -2.77
N LYS A 55 -10.88 9.23 -2.59
CA LYS A 55 -9.98 9.54 -3.71
C LYS A 55 -9.91 8.38 -4.71
N CYS A 56 -10.00 7.14 -4.22
CA CYS A 56 -9.92 5.92 -5.01
C CYS A 56 -11.33 5.49 -5.47
N TYR A 57 -11.69 5.82 -6.72
CA TYR A 57 -12.87 5.31 -7.45
C TYR A 57 -14.16 5.08 -6.64
N HIS A 58 -14.53 6.01 -5.75
CA HIS A 58 -15.70 5.82 -4.89
C HIS A 58 -16.97 6.48 -5.46
N PRO A 59 -18.13 5.78 -5.53
CA PRO A 59 -19.37 6.32 -6.10
C PRO A 59 -19.83 7.64 -5.45
N TYR A 60 -19.56 7.81 -4.16
CA TYR A 60 -19.97 8.97 -3.38
C TYR A 60 -18.90 10.06 -3.27
N ARG A 61 -17.98 10.15 -4.25
CA ARG A 61 -16.89 11.15 -4.30
C ARG A 61 -17.37 12.60 -4.13
N ARG A 62 -18.57 12.93 -4.63
CA ARG A 62 -19.17 14.27 -4.55
C ARG A 62 -20.20 14.45 -3.43
N SER A 63 -20.44 13.42 -2.61
CA SER A 63 -21.40 13.51 -1.51
C SER A 63 -20.94 14.51 -0.45
N ARG A 64 -21.85 15.37 0.00
CA ARG A 64 -21.58 16.39 1.03
C ARG A 64 -22.05 15.99 2.43
N THR A 65 -22.81 14.90 2.53
CA THR A 65 -23.61 14.52 3.70
C THR A 65 -23.21 13.17 4.29
N LEU A 66 -22.71 12.23 3.49
CA LEU A 66 -22.41 10.86 3.93
C LEU A 66 -21.04 10.71 4.63
N PHE A 67 -20.18 11.71 4.52
CA PHE A 67 -18.79 11.67 5.01
C PHE A 67 -18.43 12.96 5.74
N THR A 68 -17.19 13.42 5.59
CA THR A 68 -16.76 14.74 6.06
C THR A 68 -17.69 15.82 5.53
N LYS A 69 -18.38 16.48 6.46
CA LYS A 69 -19.39 17.50 6.15
C LYS A 69 -18.82 18.52 5.17
N SER A 70 -19.57 18.78 4.10
CA SER A 70 -19.22 19.75 3.05
C SER A 70 -17.92 19.50 2.26
N LYS A 71 -17.23 18.37 2.44
CA LYS A 71 -16.06 18.02 1.63
C LYS A 71 -16.49 17.32 0.33
N LYS A 72 -16.09 17.88 -0.81
CA LYS A 72 -16.15 17.24 -2.12
C LYS A 72 -14.74 16.90 -2.56
N VAL A 73 -14.55 15.70 -3.09
CA VAL A 73 -13.26 15.27 -3.64
C VAL A 73 -13.33 15.42 -5.16
N PHE A 74 -12.41 16.18 -5.74
CA PHE A 74 -12.32 16.38 -7.21
C PHE A 74 -11.03 15.82 -7.81
N ASP A 75 -10.09 15.41 -6.96
CA ASP A 75 -8.79 14.89 -7.38
C ASP A 75 -8.95 13.74 -8.38
N ALA A 76 -7.91 13.39 -9.12
CA ALA A 76 -7.89 12.11 -9.80
C ALA A 76 -7.73 10.98 -8.76
N PRO A 77 -8.17 9.74 -9.06
CA PRO A 77 -7.66 8.58 -8.32
C PRO A 77 -6.13 8.50 -8.44
N PRO A 78 -5.44 7.94 -7.43
CA PRO A 78 -4.02 7.64 -7.57
C PRO A 78 -3.77 6.80 -8.84
N PRO A 79 -2.67 7.04 -9.56
CA PRO A 79 -2.36 6.24 -10.74
C PRO A 79 -2.23 4.77 -10.36
N GLU A 80 -2.77 3.90 -11.21
CA GLU A 80 -2.54 2.47 -11.10
C GLU A 80 -1.04 2.21 -11.31
N ILE A 81 -0.43 1.47 -10.38
CA ILE A 81 0.99 1.13 -10.45
C ILE A 81 1.08 -0.26 -11.07
N ASP A 82 1.63 -0.32 -12.28
CA ASP A 82 1.98 -1.57 -12.93
C ASP A 82 3.14 -2.28 -12.19
N GLY A 83 3.24 -3.60 -12.35
CA GLY A 83 4.27 -4.41 -11.72
C GLY A 83 5.68 -4.00 -12.06
N TYR A 84 5.94 -3.62 -13.31
CA TYR A 84 7.24 -3.13 -13.72
C TYR A 84 7.62 -1.86 -12.95
N ASN A 85 6.70 -0.90 -12.86
CA ASN A 85 6.92 0.34 -12.12
C ASN A 85 7.09 0.08 -10.61
N LEU A 86 6.40 -0.94 -10.07
CA LEU A 86 6.57 -1.34 -8.68
C LEU A 86 7.97 -1.93 -8.43
N LEU A 87 8.48 -2.77 -9.34
CA LEU A 87 9.84 -3.29 -9.27
C LEU A 87 10.91 -2.19 -9.40
N GLU A 88 10.67 -1.19 -10.23
CA GLU A 88 11.54 -0.01 -10.35
C GLU A 88 11.55 0.78 -9.03
N GLN A 89 10.38 1.05 -8.45
CA GLN A 89 10.27 1.66 -7.11
C GLN A 89 11.03 0.87 -6.04
N LEU A 90 10.97 -0.48 -6.06
CA LEU A 90 11.76 -1.30 -5.13
C LEU A 90 13.25 -1.03 -5.25
N ARG A 91 13.77 -0.88 -6.47
CA ARG A 91 15.19 -0.59 -6.72
C ARG A 91 15.54 0.82 -6.28
N ASP A 92 14.72 1.80 -6.61
CA ASP A 92 14.94 3.20 -6.25
C ASP A 92 14.95 3.42 -4.74
N PHE A 93 14.11 2.70 -4.00
CA PHE A 93 14.08 2.77 -2.54
C PHE A 93 15.20 1.95 -1.87
N GLY A 94 15.99 1.19 -2.62
CA GLY A 94 16.98 0.27 -2.07
C GLY A 94 16.36 -0.91 -1.32
N ALA A 95 15.14 -1.30 -1.71
CA ALA A 95 14.41 -2.46 -1.20
C ALA A 95 14.43 -3.61 -2.22
N ASP A 96 15.55 -3.81 -2.91
CA ASP A 96 15.73 -4.83 -3.95
C ASP A 96 16.12 -6.21 -3.38
N LYS A 97 16.39 -6.28 -2.07
CA LYS A 97 16.81 -7.49 -1.36
C LYS A 97 15.83 -7.91 -0.27
N THR A 98 15.61 -9.22 -0.20
CA THR A 98 14.88 -9.85 0.91
C THR A 98 15.86 -9.95 2.09
N PRO A 99 15.50 -9.48 3.29
CA PRO A 99 16.38 -9.59 4.46
C PRO A 99 16.60 -11.04 4.87
N ASP A 100 17.81 -11.35 5.37
CA ASP A 100 18.18 -12.68 5.83
C ASP A 100 17.30 -13.15 7.01
N CYS A 101 16.88 -14.43 6.96
CA CYS A 101 16.06 -15.05 8.00
C CYS A 101 16.77 -14.99 9.37
N GLY A 102 16.16 -14.33 10.36
CA GLY A 102 16.68 -14.23 11.72
C GLY A 102 17.62 -13.06 11.99
N GLY A 103 17.82 -12.15 11.03
CA GLY A 103 18.52 -10.90 11.26
C GLY A 103 17.68 -9.93 12.09
N ASN A 104 18.23 -9.43 13.21
CA ASN A 104 17.72 -8.23 13.90
C ASN A 104 18.06 -6.92 13.13
N GLY A 105 18.57 -7.05 11.90
CA GLY A 105 18.93 -5.93 11.05
C GLY A 105 17.68 -5.25 10.51
N HIS A 106 17.35 -4.10 11.08
CA HIS A 106 16.43 -3.15 10.45
C HIS A 106 17.22 -2.35 9.41
N GLU A 107 17.48 -2.95 8.25
CA GLU A 107 18.03 -2.17 7.13
C GLU A 107 17.00 -1.10 6.75
N HIS A 108 17.45 0.16 6.79
CA HIS A 108 16.60 1.29 6.52
C HIS A 108 16.43 1.45 5.02
N VAL A 109 15.21 1.19 4.53
CA VAL A 109 14.82 1.49 3.15
C VAL A 109 14.73 3.01 2.98
N TYR A 110 15.36 3.54 1.93
CA TYR A 110 15.38 4.98 1.68
C TYR A 110 13.95 5.52 1.51
N GLY A 111 13.57 6.56 2.26
CA GLY A 111 12.24 7.16 2.19
C GLY A 111 11.14 6.44 2.98
N ALA A 112 11.46 5.33 3.66
CA ALA A 112 10.50 4.63 4.51
C ALA A 112 10.05 5.50 5.70
N GLY A 113 8.73 5.61 5.90
CA GLY A 113 8.10 6.43 6.93
C GLY A 113 7.90 7.90 6.53
N GLU A 114 8.52 8.36 5.44
CA GLU A 114 8.39 9.73 4.94
C GLU A 114 7.58 9.80 3.64
N VAL A 115 7.99 9.04 2.62
CA VAL A 115 7.36 9.00 1.30
C VAL A 115 6.59 7.70 1.05
N HIS A 116 7.02 6.59 1.65
CA HIS A 116 6.32 5.31 1.56
C HIS A 116 6.44 4.49 2.84
N ASN A 117 5.72 3.38 2.95
CA ASN A 117 5.75 2.49 4.12
C ASN A 117 6.44 1.14 3.87
N ARG A 118 7.08 0.99 2.72
CA ARG A 118 7.87 -0.18 2.40
C ARG A 118 9.11 -0.28 3.28
N HIS A 119 9.36 -1.47 3.82
CA HIS A 119 10.52 -1.75 4.68
C HIS A 119 11.34 -2.96 4.23
N LYS A 120 10.87 -3.71 3.22
CA LYS A 120 11.62 -4.82 2.62
C LYS A 120 11.11 -5.21 1.24
N LYS A 121 11.92 -5.95 0.49
CA LYS A 121 11.44 -6.85 -0.56
C LYS A 121 10.83 -8.08 0.08
N SER A 122 9.69 -8.51 -0.43
CA SER A 122 9.11 -9.79 -0.05
C SER A 122 9.75 -10.94 -0.83
N ILE A 123 9.95 -12.08 -0.18
CA ILE A 123 10.42 -13.31 -0.83
C ILE A 123 9.51 -13.77 -1.96
N PHE A 124 8.22 -13.38 -1.93
CA PHE A 124 7.29 -13.77 -2.97
C PHE A 124 7.59 -13.12 -4.33
N TRP A 125 8.41 -12.06 -4.37
CA TRP A 125 8.92 -11.50 -5.64
C TRP A 125 9.93 -12.42 -6.33
N ASP A 126 10.56 -13.34 -5.60
CA ASP A 126 11.53 -14.28 -6.18
C ASP A 126 10.83 -15.58 -6.67
N LEU A 127 9.50 -15.62 -6.59
CA LEU A 127 8.67 -16.74 -7.04
C LEU A 127 8.03 -16.41 -8.40
N PRO A 128 8.39 -17.11 -9.50
CA PRO A 128 7.97 -16.76 -10.87
C PRO A 128 6.46 -16.71 -11.12
N SER A 129 5.66 -17.44 -10.33
CA SER A 129 4.19 -17.49 -10.49
C SER A 129 3.45 -16.40 -9.71
N LEU A 130 4.18 -15.62 -8.92
CA LEU A 130 3.62 -14.75 -7.88
C LEU A 130 3.78 -13.26 -8.19
N GLU A 131 4.72 -12.90 -9.07
CA GLU A 131 4.86 -11.53 -9.59
C GLU A 131 3.51 -11.00 -10.08
N ASP A 132 2.83 -11.74 -10.95
CA ASP A 132 1.51 -11.37 -11.50
C ASP A 132 0.41 -11.21 -10.45
N SER A 133 0.47 -11.97 -9.36
CA SER A 133 -0.53 -11.90 -8.28
C SER A 133 -0.39 -10.64 -7.42
N PHE A 134 0.84 -10.16 -7.19
CA PHE A 134 1.06 -8.88 -6.49
C PHE A 134 0.61 -7.69 -7.30
N ILE A 135 0.82 -7.75 -8.62
CA ILE A 135 0.37 -6.73 -9.57
C ILE A 135 -1.16 -6.65 -9.57
N ALA A 136 -1.84 -7.80 -9.63
CA ALA A 136 -3.29 -7.88 -9.59
C ALA A 136 -3.89 -7.44 -8.24
N ALA A 137 -3.25 -7.76 -7.11
CA ALA A 137 -3.71 -7.32 -5.79
C ALA A 137 -3.63 -5.79 -5.61
N GLN A 138 -2.73 -5.13 -6.35
CA GLN A 138 -2.57 -3.67 -6.41
C GLN A 138 -3.58 -2.96 -7.33
N SER A 139 -4.53 -3.68 -7.93
CA SER A 139 -5.50 -3.10 -8.89
C SER A 139 -6.89 -2.84 -8.32
N ARG A 140 -7.17 -3.25 -7.06
CA ARG A 140 -8.51 -3.11 -6.47
C ARG A 140 -8.49 -2.33 -5.17
N CYS A 141 -8.70 -1.02 -5.28
CA CYS A 141 -9.25 -0.20 -4.20
C CYS A 141 -10.76 -0.45 -3.99
N ASP A 142 -11.25 -1.67 -4.20
CA ASP A 142 -12.65 -1.99 -3.95
C ASP A 142 -12.86 -2.12 -2.44
N ALA A 143 -13.24 -1.00 -1.84
CA ALA A 143 -13.86 -0.96 -0.53
C ALA A 143 -15.11 -1.85 -0.56
N ARG A 144 -15.07 -2.96 0.18
CA ARG A 144 -16.27 -3.47 0.83
C ARG A 144 -16.48 -2.75 2.15
#